data_AF-A0A1F8PCX4-F1
#
_entry.id   AF-A0A1F8PCX4-F1
#
_cell.length_a   1.000
_cell.length_b   1.000
_cell.length_c   1.000
_cell.angle_alpha   90.00
_cell.angle_beta   90.00
_cell.angle_gamma   90.00
#
_symmetry.space_group_name_H-M   'P 1'
#
loop_
_entity.id
_entity.type
_entity.pdbx_description
1 polymer ?
#
loop_
_entity_poly.entity_id
_entity_poly.type
_entity_poly.pdbx_seq_one_letter_code
_entity_poly.pdbx_strand_id
1 'polypeptide(L)' 'MKAVDEAGMIIVPRSSGKERTITRSEIESAFNELWVSRELTLASIGDHHSEANPSYIVALLAQLPAVDFMVKPIRLFWKI' A
#
# COMPACT_ATOMS: atom_id res chain seq x y z
N MET A 1 4.76 10.15 -10.11
CA MET A 1 4.81 9.54 -8.76
C MET A 1 6.28 9.47 -8.38
N LYS A 2 6.71 9.91 -7.19
CA LYS A 2 8.10 9.72 -6.76
C LYS A 2 8.32 8.21 -6.55
N ALA A 3 9.47 7.70 -7.00
CA ALA A 3 9.88 6.34 -6.68
C ALA A 3 10.11 6.19 -5.17
N VAL A 4 9.90 4.99 -4.63
CA VAL A 4 10.28 4.66 -3.25
C VAL A 4 11.80 4.73 -3.18
N ASP A 5 12.35 5.59 -2.32
CA ASP A 5 13.79 5.66 -2.07
C ASP A 5 14.21 4.66 -0.98
N GLU A 6 15.47 4.70 -0.52
CA GLU A 6 15.94 3.78 0.52
C GLU A 6 15.20 3.96 1.86
N ALA A 7 14.61 5.14 2.12
CA ALA A 7 13.87 5.41 3.35
C ALA A 7 12.36 5.14 3.22
N GLY A 8 11.79 5.36 2.04
CA GLY A 8 10.36 5.16 1.78
C GLY A 8 9.80 6.18 0.79
N MET A 9 8.66 6.76 1.14
CA MET A 9 8.00 7.79 0.33
C MET A 9 7.22 8.77 1.20
N ILE A 10 7.26 10.05 0.83
CA ILE A 10 6.41 11.10 1.39
C ILE A 10 5.25 11.37 0.45
N ILE A 11 4.03 11.33 0.98
CA ILE A 11 2.79 11.67 0.29
C ILE A 11 2.25 12.97 0.87
N VAL A 12 1.81 13.87 0.00
CA VAL A 12 1.08 15.09 0.39
C VAL A 12 -0.32 15.01 -0.23
N PRO A 13 -1.33 14.56 0.51
CA PRO A 13 -2.69 14.49 0.01
C PRO A 13 -3.21 15.89 -0.26
N ARG A 14 -3.75 16.13 -1.47
CA ARG A 14 -4.28 17.45 -1.84
C ARG A 14 -5.38 17.94 -0.89
N SER A 15 -6.15 17.01 -0.31
CA SER A 15 -7.26 17.32 0.59
C SER A 15 -6.82 17.90 1.94
N SER A 16 -5.68 17.47 2.47
CA SER A 16 -5.21 17.89 3.80
C SER A 16 -3.97 18.78 3.76
N GLY A 17 -3.17 18.69 2.68
CA GLY A 17 -1.84 19.30 2.60
C GLY A 17 -0.83 18.76 3.61
N LYS A 18 -1.20 17.76 4.43
CA LYS A 18 -0.34 17.21 5.48
C LYS A 18 0.53 16.10 4.93
N GLU A 19 1.83 16.23 5.12
CA GLU A 19 2.78 15.17 4.81
C GLU A 19 2.46 13.87 5.56
N ARG A 20 2.56 12.77 4.84
CA ARG A 20 2.45 11.40 5.34
C ARG A 20 3.68 10.65 4.87
N THR A 21 4.45 10.17 5.82
CA THR A 21 5.60 9.30 5.53
C THR A 21 5.11 7.86 5.54
N ILE A 22 5.40 7.14 4.46
CA ILE A 22 5.27 5.69 4.38
C ILE A 22 6.69 5.16 4.26
N THR A 23 7.12 4.42 5.26
CA THR A 23 8.45 3.81 5.28
C THR A 23 8.54 2.70 4.24
N ARG A 24 9.75 2.46 3.77
CA ARG A 24 10.03 1.33 2.87
C ARG A 24 9.60 0.00 3.48
N SER A 25 9.83 -0.18 4.79
CA SER A 25 9.46 -1.39 5.52
C SER A 25 7.96 -1.69 5.43
N GLU A 26 7.10 -0.68 5.59
CA GLU A 26 5.64 -0.86 5.49
C GLU A 26 5.20 -1.30 4.08
N ILE A 27 5.89 -0.80 3.05
CA ILE A 27 5.60 -1.15 1.65
C ILE A 27 6.07 -2.57 1.36
N GLU A 28 7.30 -2.91 1.75
CA GLU A 28 7.89 -4.24 1.53
C GLU A 28 7.16 -5.33 2.31
N SER A 29 6.76 -5.05 3.56
CA SER A 29 5.99 -6.01 4.38
C SER A 29 4.61 -6.28 3.79
N ALA A 30 3.89 -5.24 3.37
CA ALA A 30 2.59 -5.38 2.73
C ALA A 30 2.69 -6.07 1.36
N PHE A 31 3.73 -5.76 0.57
CA PHE A 31 4.01 -6.45 -0.69
C PHE A 31 4.26 -7.94 -0.46
N ASN A 32 5.09 -8.29 0.53
CA ASN A 32 5.41 -9.68 0.85
C ASN A 32 4.15 -10.45 1.30
N GLU A 33 3.29 -9.85 2.13
CA GLU A 33 2.02 -10.46 2.50
C GLU A 33 1.12 -10.66 1.27
N LEU A 34 0.99 -9.67 0.39
CA LEU A 34 0.22 -9.81 -0.85
C LEU A 34 0.76 -10.92 -1.75
N TRP A 35 2.09 -11.04 -1.86
CA TRP A 35 2.73 -12.08 -2.65
C TRP A 35 2.46 -13.48 -2.09
N VAL A 36 2.54 -13.65 -0.78
CA VAL A 36 2.34 -14.95 -0.09
C VAL A 36 0.87 -15.32 -0.01
N SER A 37 0.03 -14.42 0.51
CA SER A 37 -1.39 -14.66 0.76
C SER A 37 -2.25 -14.59 -0.50
N ARG A 38 -1.71 -14.02 -1.60
CA ARG A 38 -2.38 -13.76 -2.88
C ARG A 38 -3.56 -12.78 -2.82
N GLU A 39 -4.02 -12.44 -1.62
CA GLU A 39 -5.03 -11.45 -1.34
C GLU A 39 -4.59 -10.60 -0.15
N LEU A 40 -4.85 -9.30 -0.21
CA LEU A 40 -4.60 -8.38 0.89
C LEU A 40 -5.74 -7.36 1.01
N THR A 41 -6.26 -7.16 2.22
CA THR A 41 -7.39 -6.25 2.46
C THR A 41 -6.91 -4.92 3.03
N LEU A 42 -7.71 -3.86 2.88
CA LEU A 42 -7.38 -2.59 3.53
C LEU A 42 -7.27 -2.73 5.06
N ALA A 43 -8.12 -3.55 5.67
CA ALA A 43 -8.11 -3.78 7.12
C ALA A 43 -6.80 -4.46 7.56
N SER A 44 -6.39 -5.54 6.88
CA SER A 44 -5.13 -6.23 7.19
C SER A 44 -3.90 -5.34 7.00
N ILE A 45 -3.93 -4.42 6.02
CA ILE A 45 -2.88 -3.40 5.89
C ILE A 45 -2.88 -2.46 7.08
N GLY A 46 -4.04 -2.01 7.54
CA GLY A 46 -4.19 -1.18 8.73
C GLY A 46 -3.65 -1.84 9.99
N ASP A 47 -3.97 -3.12 10.18
CA ASP A 47 -3.68 -3.87 11.40
C ASP A 47 -2.22 -4.35 11.46
N HIS A 48 -1.64 -4.76 10.33
CA HIS A 48 -0.34 -5.45 10.32
C HIS A 48 0.81 -4.61 9.78
N HIS A 49 0.53 -3.60 8.95
CA HIS A 49 1.57 -2.90 8.19
C HIS A 49 1.60 -1.41 8.47
N SER A 50 0.46 -0.71 8.43
CA SER A 50 0.41 0.73 8.67
C SER A 50 -0.96 1.18 9.12
N GLU A 51 -1.10 1.51 10.39
CA GLU A 51 -2.33 2.08 10.95
C GLU A 51 -2.65 3.44 10.32
N ALA A 52 -1.63 4.25 10.04
CA ALA A 52 -1.79 5.63 9.61
C ALA A 52 -1.99 5.79 8.10
N ASN A 53 -1.50 4.86 7.28
CA ASN A 53 -1.43 5.02 5.82
C ASN A 53 -1.94 3.82 4.98
N PRO A 54 -2.92 3.02 5.44
CA PRO A 54 -3.23 1.76 4.76
C PRO A 54 -3.78 1.96 3.35
N SER A 55 -4.58 3.01 3.12
CA SER A 55 -5.14 3.33 1.81
C SER A 55 -4.10 3.76 0.79
N TYR A 56 -3.01 4.38 1.24
CA TYR A 56 -1.92 4.78 0.36
C TYR A 56 -1.03 3.60 -0.02
N ILE A 57 -0.77 2.68 0.91
CA ILE A 57 -0.09 1.42 0.60
C ILE A 57 -0.89 0.64 -0.45
N VAL A 58 -2.22 0.56 -0.31
CA VAL A 58 -3.09 -0.02 -1.35
C VAL A 58 -2.87 0.67 -2.70
N ALA A 59 -2.95 1.99 -2.72
CA ALA A 59 -2.84 2.75 -3.96
C ALA A 59 -1.49 2.54 -4.66
N LEU A 60 -0.40 2.37 -3.89
CA LEU A 60 0.93 2.05 -4.40
C LEU A 60 1.01 0.66 -4.99
N LEU A 61 0.60 -0.36 -4.24
CA LEU A 61 0.67 -1.75 -4.69
C LEU A 61 -0.24 -2.00 -5.89
N ALA A 62 -1.39 -1.32 -5.96
CA ALA A 62 -2.30 -1.38 -7.10
C ALA A 62 -1.70 -0.82 -8.41
N GLN A 63 -0.59 -0.09 -8.38
CA GLN A 63 0.13 0.33 -9.60
C GLN A 63 1.01 -0.78 -10.19
N LEU A 64 1.27 -1.85 -9.44
CA LEU A 64 2.12 -2.94 -9.91
C LEU A 64 1.39 -3.75 -10.99
N PRO A 65 2.02 -4.07 -12.13
CA PRO A 65 1.36 -4.79 -13.23
C PRO A 65 0.75 -6.14 -12.82
N ALA A 66 1.37 -6.80 -11.85
CA ALA A 66 0.97 -8.10 -11.31
C ALA A 66 -0.10 -8.02 -10.21
N VAL A 67 -0.67 -6.83 -9.95
CA VAL A 67 -1.68 -6.64 -8.90
C VAL A 67 -3.01 -6.22 -9.53
N ASP A 68 -4.07 -6.94 -9.20
CA ASP A 68 -5.46 -6.52 -9.41
C ASP A 68 -6.01 -5.90 -8.13
N PHE A 69 -7.04 -5.06 -8.26
CA PHE A 69 -7.67 -4.43 -7.10
C PHE A 69 -9.17 -4.32 -7.24
N MET A 70 -9.85 -4.31 -6.10
CA MET A 70 -11.27 -4.00 -5.94
C MET A 70 -11.41 -2.83 -4.96
N VAL A 71 -12.41 -1.97 -5.17
CA VAL A 71 -12.61 -0.76 -4.35
C VAL A 71 -13.72 -0.93 -3.30
N LYS A 72 -14.60 -1.93 -3.43
CA LYS A 72 -15.75 -2.14 -2.54
C LYS A 72 -15.97 -3.63 -2.23
N PRO A 73 -15.40 -4.15 -1.12
CA PRO A 73 -14.43 -3.50 -0.23
C PRO A 73 -13.05 -3.34 -0.89
N ILE A 74 -12.19 -2.49 -0.32
CA ILE A 74 -10.83 -2.30 -0.83
C ILE A 74 -10.00 -3.59 -0.61
N ARG A 75 -9.55 -4.19 -1.71
CA ARG A 75 -8.77 -5.44 -1.74
C ARG A 75 -7.74 -5.40 -2.87
N LEU A 76 -6.62 -6.07 -2.66
CA LEU A 76 -5.58 -6.34 -3.64
C LEU A 76 -5.48 -7.84 -3.89
N PHE A 77 -5.17 -8.23 -5.12
CA PHE A 77 -4.97 -9.61 -5.53
C PHE A 77 -3.70 -9.74 -6.35
N TRP A 78 -2.91 -10.79 -6.10
CA TRP A 78 -1.73 -11.08 -6.90
C TRP A 78 -2.09 -11.94 -8.11
N LYS A 79 -1.72 -11.50 -9.32
CA LYS A 79 -1.95 -12.23 -10.58
C LYS A 79 -1.05 -13.46 -10.68
N ILE A 80 -1.65 -14.58 -11.08
CA ILE A 80 -0.97 -15.86 -11.35
C ILE A 80 -0.30 -15.79 -12.72
#